data_AF-A0A1X1FF64-F1
#
_entry.id   AF-A0A1X1FF64-F1
#
_cell.length_a   1.000
_cell.length_b   1.000
_cell.length_c   1.000
_cell.angle_alpha   90.00
_cell.angle_beta   90.00
_cell.angle_gamma   90.00
#
_symmetry.space_group_name_H-M   'P 1'
#
loop_
_entity.id
_entity.type
_entity.pdbx_description
1 polymer ?
#
loop_
_entity_poly.entity_id
_entity_poly.type
_entity_poly.pdbx_seq_one_letter_code
_entity_poly.pdbx_strand_id
1 'polypeptide(L)'
;MITSIIVLTVLTSMILLSISPENTVRMTIFLSGHPSYAINCNPIHDPGLSTAMDANIYTIQDKYGYNRFGMKHVVLFEVHTLLIFHTATATYRYF
;
A
#
# COMPACT_ATOMS: atom_id res chain seq x y z
N MET A 1 16.14 -24.22 13.77
CA MET A 1 14.95 -23.92 14.62
C MET A 1 14.64 -22.44 14.67
N ILE A 2 15.57 -21.58 15.13
CA ILE A 2 15.34 -20.11 15.20
C ILE A 2 15.03 -19.49 13.83
N THR A 3 15.80 -19.82 12.79
CA THR A 3 15.56 -19.32 11.42
C THR A 3 14.17 -19.67 10.91
N SER A 4 13.72 -20.91 11.14
CA SER A 4 12.39 -21.38 10.74
C SER A 4 11.28 -20.61 11.46
N ILE A 5 11.46 -20.28 12.74
CA ILE A 5 10.51 -19.46 13.51
C ILE A 5 10.45 -18.05 12.93
N ILE A 6 11.60 -17.42 12.64
CA ILE A 6 11.64 -16.08 12.06
C ILE A 6 10.93 -16.04 10.71
N VAL A 7 11.23 -17.00 9.83
CA VAL A 7 10.59 -17.08 8.50
C VAL A 7 9.08 -17.25 8.64
N LEU A 8 8.62 -18.13 9.53
CA LEU A 8 7.20 -18.35 9.77
C LEU A 8 6.51 -17.07 10.27
N THR A 9 7.09 -16.41 11.27
CA THR A 9 6.52 -15.18 11.85
C THR A 9 6.42 -14.05 10.84
N VAL A 10 7.44 -13.87 9.99
CA VAL A 10 7.43 -12.85 8.93
C VAL A 10 6.34 -13.19 7.92
N LEU A 11 6.27 -14.44 7.46
CA LEU A 11 5.28 -14.87 6.49
C LEU A 11 3.85 -14.69 7.01
N THR A 12 3.56 -15.12 8.24
CA THR A 12 2.24 -14.94 8.85
C THR A 12 1.89 -13.47 9.02
N SER A 13 2.86 -12.63 9.37
CA SER A 13 2.63 -11.18 9.50
C SER A 13 2.28 -10.54 8.16
N MET A 14 2.97 -10.91 7.07
CA MET A 14 2.64 -10.38 5.74
C MET A 14 1.25 -10.82 5.27
N ILE A 15 0.85 -12.06 5.58
CA ILE A 15 -0.50 -12.57 5.27
C ILE A 15 -1.57 -11.84 6.08
N LEU A 16 -1.33 -11.55 7.37
CA LEU A 16 -2.29 -10.81 8.18
C LEU A 16 -2.43 -9.35 7.73
N LEU A 17 -1.32 -8.72 7.34
CA LEU A 17 -1.33 -7.35 6.83
C LEU A 17 -2.07 -7.24 5.49
N SER A 18 -2.05 -8.28 4.65
CA SER A 18 -2.78 -8.26 3.38
C SER A 18 -4.30 -8.38 3.53
N ILE A 19 -4.84 -8.64 4.73
CA ILE A 19 -6.30 -8.68 4.95
C ILE A 19 -6.93 -7.29 4.95
N SER A 20 -6.16 -6.24 5.25
CA SER A 20 -6.64 -4.86 5.19
C SER A 20 -6.05 -4.15 3.97
N PRO A 21 -6.89 -3.49 3.15
CA PRO A 21 -6.41 -2.71 2.02
C PRO A 21 -5.51 -1.55 2.48
N GLU A 22 -5.81 -0.92 3.62
CA GLU A 22 -4.97 0.15 4.19
C GLU A 22 -3.60 -0.36 4.60
N ASN A 23 -3.54 -1.51 5.28
CA ASN A 23 -2.28 -2.13 5.69
C ASN A 23 -1.42 -2.53 4.49
N THR A 24 -2.06 -2.96 3.42
CA THR A 24 -1.38 -3.28 2.16
C THR A 24 -0.76 -2.03 1.53
N VAL A 25 -1.47 -0.90 1.52
CA VAL A 25 -0.90 0.40 1.09
C VAL A 25 0.31 0.76 1.95
N ARG A 26 0.19 0.68 3.28
CA ARG A 26 1.32 0.95 4.20
C ARG A 26 2.50 0.01 3.92
N MET A 27 2.24 -1.26 3.64
CA MET A 27 3.27 -2.24 3.30
C MET A 27 3.99 -1.85 2.00
N THR A 28 3.27 -1.42 0.97
CA THR A 28 3.87 -0.93 -0.28
C THR A 28 4.72 0.32 -0.05
N ILE A 29 4.31 1.25 0.81
CA ILE A 29 5.10 2.43 1.20
C ILE A 29 6.38 2.00 1.93
N PHE A 30 6.26 1.07 2.88
CA PHE A 30 7.39 0.53 3.65
C PHE A 30 8.41 -0.14 2.73
N LEU A 31 7.95 -1.03 1.85
CA LEU A 31 8.79 -1.73 0.87
C LEU A 31 9.38 -0.79 -0.19
N SER A 32 8.76 0.38 -0.40
CA SER A 32 9.31 1.45 -1.25
C SER A 32 10.39 2.28 -0.55
N GLY A 33 10.82 1.91 0.66
CA GLY A 33 11.91 2.57 1.39
C GLY A 33 11.47 3.74 2.29
N HIS A 34 10.17 3.87 2.56
CA HIS A 34 9.63 4.98 3.36
C HIS A 34 8.92 4.49 4.65
N PRO A 35 9.63 3.78 5.54
CA PRO A 35 9.03 3.13 6.71
C PRO A 35 8.33 4.12 7.66
N SER A 36 8.93 5.31 7.87
CA SER A 36 8.32 6.35 8.69
C SER A 36 6.99 6.86 8.12
N TYR A 37 6.82 6.87 6.79
CA TYR A 37 5.59 7.33 6.15
C TYR A 37 4.52 6.24 6.24
N ALA A 38 4.90 4.97 6.04
CA ALA A 38 4.01 3.82 6.19
C ALA A 38 3.35 3.75 7.59
N ILE A 39 4.11 4.07 8.64
CA ILE A 39 3.61 4.05 10.01
C ILE A 39 2.64 5.21 10.26
N ASN A 40 2.91 6.39 9.71
CA ASN A 40 2.20 7.63 10.07
C ASN A 40 1.08 8.04 9.10
N CYS A 41 1.04 7.52 7.88
CA CYS A 41 -0.01 7.86 6.93
C CYS A 41 -1.36 7.29 7.38
N ASN A 42 -2.45 7.70 6.74
CA ASN A 42 -3.74 7.04 6.86
C ASN A 42 -4.31 6.84 5.45
N PRO A 43 -4.14 5.66 4.83
CA PRO A 43 -4.72 5.36 3.54
C PRO A 43 -6.25 5.43 3.60
N ILE A 44 -6.88 6.08 2.63
CA ILE A 44 -8.33 6.24 2.55
C ILE A 44 -8.78 5.88 1.15
N HIS A 45 -9.85 5.09 1.05
CA HIS A 45 -10.49 4.78 -0.23
C HIS A 45 -11.07 6.06 -0.86
N ASP A 46 -10.71 6.35 -2.11
CA ASP A 46 -11.23 7.49 -2.86
C ASP A 46 -12.23 6.99 -3.92
N PRO A 47 -13.55 7.07 -3.67
CA PRO A 47 -14.55 6.55 -4.60
C PRO A 47 -14.63 7.37 -5.90
N GLY A 48 -14.31 8.66 -5.85
CA GLY A 48 -14.34 9.54 -7.01
C GLY A 48 -13.23 9.19 -7.99
N LEU A 49 -11.99 9.07 -7.49
CA LEU A 49 -10.86 8.61 -8.29
C LEU A 49 -11.01 7.16 -8.71
N SER A 50 -11.57 6.31 -7.86
CA SER A 50 -11.82 4.91 -8.21
C SER A 50 -12.76 4.78 -9.41
N THR A 51 -13.82 5.58 -9.44
CA THR A 51 -14.75 5.64 -10.57
C THR A 51 -14.09 6.21 -11.82
N ALA A 52 -13.29 7.28 -11.66
CA ALA A 52 -12.62 7.93 -12.79
C ALA A 52 -11.53 7.05 -13.44
N MET A 53 -10.89 6.19 -12.66
CA MET A 53 -9.78 5.34 -13.09
C MET A 53 -10.19 3.89 -13.38
N ASP A 54 -11.47 3.54 -13.18
CA ASP A 54 -11.98 2.15 -13.23
C ASP A 54 -11.11 1.17 -12.41
N ALA A 55 -10.69 1.62 -11.23
CA ALA A 55 -9.74 0.92 -10.37
C ALA A 55 -10.06 1.18 -8.90
N ASN A 56 -9.68 0.29 -7.98
CA ASN A 56 -9.89 0.52 -6.55
C ASN A 56 -8.78 1.38 -5.96
N ILE A 57 -9.01 2.68 -5.86
CA ILE A 57 -7.99 3.67 -5.51
C ILE A 57 -8.04 4.03 -4.03
N TYR A 58 -6.87 3.99 -3.41
CA TYR A 58 -6.59 4.51 -2.09
C TYR A 58 -5.62 5.68 -2.19
N THR A 59 -5.83 6.69 -1.37
CA THR A 59 -4.97 7.87 -1.29
C THR A 59 -4.34 7.99 0.09
N ILE A 60 -3.17 8.62 0.16
CA ILE A 60 -2.53 9.05 1.41
C ILE A 60 -2.48 10.58 1.48
N GLN A 61 -2.24 11.12 2.68
CA GLN A 61 -2.06 12.56 2.85
C GLN A 61 -0.82 13.03 2.09
N ASP A 62 -0.91 14.18 1.40
CA ASP A 62 0.18 14.72 0.56
C ASP A 62 1.51 14.90 1.32
N LYS A 63 1.48 15.20 2.62
CA LYS A 63 2.69 15.31 3.46
C LYS A 63 3.51 14.00 3.57
N TYR A 64 2.90 12.87 3.21
CA TYR A 64 3.54 11.55 3.15
C TYR A 64 3.79 11.08 1.72
N GLY A 65 3.56 11.94 0.72
CA GLY A 65 3.89 11.68 -0.66
C GLY A 65 5.40 11.53 -0.84
N TYR A 66 5.82 10.60 -1.68
CA TYR A 66 7.24 10.28 -1.87
C TYR A 66 7.59 9.99 -3.31
N ASN A 67 8.89 9.99 -3.62
CA ASN A 67 9.37 9.64 -4.96
C ASN A 67 9.75 8.16 -5.01
N ARG A 68 9.40 7.51 -6.12
CA ARG A 68 9.79 6.13 -6.44
C ARG A 68 10.44 6.12 -7.82
N PHE A 69 11.26 5.12 -8.15
CA PHE A 69 11.87 5.03 -9.49
C PHE A 69 10.82 5.22 -10.59
N GLY A 70 10.97 6.27 -11.40
CA GLY A 70 10.03 6.61 -12.48
C GLY A 70 8.73 7.30 -12.05
N MET A 71 8.54 7.63 -10.76
CA MET A 71 7.35 8.30 -10.22
C MET A 71 7.70 9.43 -9.28
N LYS A 72 7.23 10.63 -9.60
CA LYS A 72 7.31 11.79 -8.70
C LYS A 72 6.02 11.89 -7.90
N HIS A 73 6.15 12.14 -6.60
CA HIS A 73 5.02 12.46 -5.72
C HIS A 73 3.90 11.40 -5.71
N VAL A 74 4.26 10.17 -5.36
CA VAL A 74 3.35 9.04 -5.18
C VAL A 74 2.46 9.30 -3.96
N VAL A 75 1.16 9.44 -4.21
CA VAL A 75 0.11 9.57 -3.18
C VAL A 75 -1.10 8.68 -3.44
N LEU A 76 -1.13 7.99 -4.58
CA LEU A 76 -2.22 7.10 -4.99
C LEU A 76 -1.73 5.65 -5.07
N PHE A 77 -2.62 4.75 -4.69
CA PHE A 77 -2.39 3.32 -4.68
C PHE A 77 -3.60 2.61 -5.25
N GLU A 78 -3.39 1.79 -6.27
CA GLU A 78 -4.40 0.86 -6.75
C GLU A 78 -4.35 -0.41 -5.91
N VAL A 79 -5.50 -0.83 -5.38
CA VAL A 79 -5.63 -1.99 -4.49
C VAL A 79 -6.37 -3.10 -5.22
N HIS A 80 -5.64 -4.15 -5.58
CA HIS A 80 -6.25 -5.36 -6.14
C HIS A 80 -6.65 -6.32 -5.01
N THR A 81 -7.83 -6.91 -5.15
CA THR A 81 -8.38 -7.83 -4.15
C THR A 81 -8.56 -9.21 -4.75
N LEU A 82 -8.08 -10.23 -4.05
CA LEU A 82 -8.30 -11.64 -4.36
C LEU A 82 -8.78 -12.34 -3.08
N LEU A 83 -10.04 -12.80 -3.09
CA LEU A 83 -10.72 -13.33 -1.89
C LEU A 83 -10.74 -12.29 -0.76
N ILE A 84 -9.99 -12.54 0.31
CA ILE A 84 -9.84 -11.67 1.49
C ILE A 84 -8.48 -10.94 1.50
N PHE A 85 -7.63 -11.19 0.50
CA PHE A 85 -6.29 -10.65 0.44
C PHE A 85 -6.22 -9.49 -0.53
N HIS A 86 -5.45 -8.48 -0.16
CA HIS A 86 -5.23 -7.27 -0.91
C HIS A 86 -3.75 -7.14 -1.28
N THR A 87 -3.48 -6.57 -2.45
CA THR A 87 -2.16 -6.11 -2.88
C THR A 87 -2.28 -4.70 -3.41
N ALA A 88 -1.27 -3.84 -3.16
CA ALA A 88 -1.33 -2.43 -3.50
C ALA A 88 -0.15 -2.05 -4.41
N THR A 89 -0.45 -1.37 -5.50
CA THR A 89 0.55 -0.84 -6.45
C THR A 89 0.49 0.69 -6.41
N ALA A 90 1.65 1.33 -6.27
CA ALA A 90 1.73 2.78 -6.38
C ALA A 90 1.39 3.21 -7.81
N THR A 91 0.52 4.21 -7.96
CA THR A 91 0.04 4.70 -9.26
C THR A 91 0.13 6.22 -9.36
N TYR A 92 -0.02 6.73 -10.58
CA TYR A 92 0.07 8.14 -10.90
C TYR A 92 -1.29 8.82 -10.80
N ARG A 93 -1.28 10.12 -10.51
CA ARG A 93 -2.45 10.97 -10.77
C ARG A 93 -2.45 11.27 -12.27
N TYR A 94 -3.27 10.56 -13.04
CA TYR A 94 -3.54 10.94 -14.43
C TYR A 94 -4.38 12.22 -14.39
N PHE A 95 -3.81 13.33 -14.85
CA PHE A 95 -4.52 14.57 -15.15
C PHE A 95 -4.47 14.81 -16.66
#